data_AF-A0A2E4WZA6-F1
#
_entry.id   AF-A0A2E4WZA6-F1
#
_cell.length_a   1.000
_cell.length_b   1.000
_cell.length_c   1.000
_cell.angle_alpha   90.00
_cell.angle_beta   90.00
_cell.angle_gamma   90.00
#
_symmetry.space_group_name_H-M   'P 1'
#
loop_
_entity.id
_entity.type
_entity.pdbx_description
1 polymer ?
#
loop_
_entity_poly.entity_id
_entity_poly.type
_entity_poly.pdbx_seq_one_letter_code
_entity_poly.pdbx_strand_id
1 'polypeptide(L)'
;MSQQELNFDPEEPIASTIGQAPGGQGITLYGSNDPEELIARCSEDLREPLTNPFKKEEFLVQSRGMNSWIKLQMADRLGVFANVEFRFPEETIWMILRGFLGEGPKRNPYTKERMAWKIYDLLPELMEGERTVFDPVSRYIRSGSDGNERNADRAFHLCRQVATLYDSYQAYRPEMIMDWEAGRLPEGGNLWQGVLWQTVRKAFGQESLPELAHRLQAADAPARDDWLPERLSVFGISTLPPIFLDVLQAYGRFRPLRIYALQPAPVMWGEVESEKTLEKWKARALARARTQSGGHVAEEDLSEVGGNPLIGSLGRTGREFFNLLVDRDAHDVPLKFREPVGDSLLARLQRWTFEVFSGQPEERKPLAENDESIVINSCHGAMREAEVLRDYLLRRFAEDPTLRPRDVVVMMPDPEGYAPYLRATFGGMEKGMPEFFPFSIVDREPRQESQLVDCFFDLLEFFDGRATNREEMDLLDSTVFRARFELEDE
;
A
#
# COMPACT_ATOMS: atom_id res chain seq x y z
N MET A 1 2.36 67.23 23.61
CA MET A 1 3.37 66.52 24.40
C MET A 1 2.62 65.77 25.48
N SER A 2 2.59 64.44 25.58
CA SER A 2 3.31 63.37 24.89
C SER A 2 2.53 62.05 25.05
N GLN A 3 2.79 61.14 24.11
CA GLN A 3 2.62 59.68 24.17
C GLN A 3 1.21 59.10 24.02
N GLN A 4 1.02 58.52 22.83
CA GLN A 4 0.03 57.53 22.43
C GLN A 4 0.37 56.18 23.08
N GLU A 5 -0.58 55.60 23.80
CA GLU A 5 -0.71 54.15 23.98
C GLU A 5 -1.89 53.70 23.12
N LEU A 6 -1.63 52.86 22.12
CA LEU A 6 -2.66 52.19 21.33
C LEU A 6 -2.78 50.76 21.87
N ASN A 7 -3.90 50.50 22.55
CA ASN A 7 -4.42 49.17 22.85
C ASN A 7 -4.58 48.37 21.54
N PHE A 8 -3.99 47.18 21.48
CA PHE A 8 -4.31 46.16 20.49
C PHE A 8 -5.27 45.16 21.12
N ASP A 9 -6.50 45.15 20.60
CA ASP A 9 -7.54 44.16 20.86
C ASP A 9 -7.56 43.19 19.65
N PRO A 10 -7.35 41.88 19.80
CA PRO A 10 -7.38 40.95 18.68
C PRO A 10 -8.69 40.16 18.65
N GLU A 11 -9.74 40.73 18.07
CA GLU A 11 -10.85 39.98 17.50
C GLU A 11 -11.08 40.44 16.05
N GLU A 12 -10.67 39.60 15.09
CA GLU A 12 -11.54 39.15 13.99
C GLU A 12 -10.82 38.06 13.18
N PRO A 13 -11.42 36.87 13.00
CA PRO A 13 -10.91 35.85 12.11
C PRO A 13 -11.16 36.28 10.66
N ILE A 14 -10.10 36.23 9.84
CA ILE A 14 -10.17 36.51 8.40
C ILE A 14 -11.01 35.41 7.72
N ALA A 15 -12.33 35.59 7.73
CA ALA A 15 -13.24 34.97 6.80
C ALA A 15 -13.07 35.68 5.44
N SER A 16 -12.12 35.21 4.63
CA SER A 16 -12.08 35.56 3.22
C SER A 16 -12.92 34.55 2.43
N THR A 17 -14.11 35.00 2.08
CA THR A 17 -15.02 34.35 1.14
C THR A 17 -14.35 34.23 -0.22
N ILE A 18 -14.00 33.00 -0.63
CA ILE A 18 -13.83 32.66 -2.04
C ILE A 18 -15.03 31.79 -2.42
N GLY A 19 -16.08 32.45 -2.89
CA GLY A 19 -17.07 31.80 -3.74
C GLY A 19 -16.47 31.59 -5.11
N GLN A 20 -16.06 30.36 -5.42
CA GLN A 20 -15.80 29.90 -6.78
C GLN A 20 -16.50 28.54 -6.95
N ALA A 21 -17.09 28.32 -8.12
CA ALA A 21 -17.63 27.02 -8.52
C ALA A 21 -16.60 25.89 -8.26
N PRO A 22 -17.02 24.65 -7.97
CA PRO A 22 -16.13 23.60 -7.48
C PRO A 22 -15.28 23.02 -8.61
N GLY A 23 -14.29 23.78 -9.07
CA GLY A 23 -13.20 23.27 -9.90
C GLY A 23 -12.16 22.59 -9.02
N GLY A 24 -11.57 21.49 -9.50
CA GLY A 24 -10.49 20.80 -8.80
C GLY A 24 -9.27 21.72 -8.62
N GLN A 25 -8.70 21.72 -7.42
CA GLN A 25 -7.51 22.52 -7.09
C GLN A 25 -6.20 21.75 -7.32
N GLY A 26 -6.26 20.62 -8.04
CA GLY A 26 -5.17 19.67 -8.13
C GLY A 26 -5.18 18.70 -6.95
N ILE A 27 -4.00 18.16 -6.63
CA ILE A 27 -3.81 17.24 -5.50
C ILE A 27 -3.57 18.09 -4.25
N THR A 28 -4.37 17.93 -3.20
CA THR A 28 -4.05 18.47 -1.86
C THR A 28 -3.41 17.38 -1.03
N LEU A 29 -2.22 17.65 -0.47
CA LEU A 29 -1.45 16.71 0.33
C LEU A 29 -1.40 17.19 1.78
N TYR A 30 -2.09 16.47 2.68
CA TYR A 30 -1.98 16.65 4.12
C TYR A 30 -0.91 15.73 4.69
N GLY A 31 0.08 16.31 5.37
CA GLY A 31 1.20 15.58 5.97
C GLY A 31 1.23 15.69 7.48
N SER A 32 1.42 14.57 8.19
CA SER A 32 1.70 14.51 9.63
C SER A 32 2.40 13.20 9.99
N ASN A 33 3.11 13.15 11.11
CA ASN A 33 3.58 11.89 11.72
C ASN A 33 2.52 11.24 12.63
N ASP A 34 1.37 11.89 12.82
CA ASP A 34 0.28 11.41 13.67
C ASP A 34 -0.95 11.02 12.83
N PRO A 35 -1.32 9.72 12.80
CA PRO A 35 -2.56 9.27 12.15
C PRO A 35 -3.82 9.96 12.69
N GLU A 36 -3.84 10.36 13.96
CA GLU A 36 -5.00 11.02 14.58
C GLU A 36 -5.24 12.42 14.02
N GLU A 37 -4.18 13.16 13.68
CA GLU A 37 -4.26 14.47 13.04
C GLU A 37 -4.78 14.35 11.61
N LEU A 38 -4.32 13.33 10.86
CA LEU A 38 -4.78 13.05 9.50
C LEU A 38 -6.28 12.71 9.47
N ILE A 39 -6.74 11.84 10.37
CA ILE A 39 -8.15 11.46 10.42
C ILE A 39 -9.03 12.59 10.98
N ALA A 40 -8.52 13.40 11.92
CA ALA A 40 -9.20 14.60 12.40
C ALA A 40 -9.45 15.57 11.25
N ARG A 41 -8.40 15.89 10.47
CA ARG A 41 -8.51 16.74 9.30
C ARG A 41 -9.51 16.20 8.28
N CYS A 42 -9.47 14.90 7.99
CA CYS A 42 -10.42 14.30 7.07
C CYS A 42 -11.85 14.41 7.60
N SER A 43 -12.08 14.20 8.89
CA SER A 43 -13.41 14.34 9.49
C SER A 43 -13.97 15.77 9.36
N GLU A 44 -13.10 16.78 9.43
CA GLU A 44 -13.48 18.18 9.18
C GLU A 44 -13.81 18.43 7.72
N ASP A 45 -12.98 17.94 6.79
CA ASP A 45 -13.22 18.07 5.36
C ASP A 45 -14.55 17.39 4.94
N LEU A 46 -14.94 16.31 5.63
CA LEU A 46 -16.21 15.62 5.41
C LEU A 46 -17.44 16.34 5.98
N ARG A 47 -17.28 17.36 6.83
CA ARG A 47 -18.42 18.16 7.33
C ARG A 47 -19.08 18.97 6.22
N GLU A 48 -18.35 19.30 5.16
CA GLU A 48 -18.95 19.78 3.93
C GLU A 48 -19.70 18.61 3.27
N PRO A 49 -21.05 18.67 3.16
CA PRO A 49 -21.82 17.57 2.61
C PRO A 49 -21.65 17.46 1.10
N LEU A 50 -21.78 16.24 0.57
CA LEU A 50 -21.92 16.02 -0.88
C LEU A 50 -23.20 16.67 -1.41
N THR A 51 -23.27 16.90 -2.73
CA THR A 51 -24.46 17.54 -3.33
C THR A 51 -25.73 16.70 -3.22
N ASN A 52 -25.60 15.38 -3.02
CA ASN A 52 -26.72 14.46 -2.85
C ASN A 52 -26.45 13.51 -1.68
N PRO A 53 -27.37 13.37 -0.71
CA PRO A 53 -27.18 12.53 0.48
C PRO A 53 -27.07 11.02 0.19
N PHE A 54 -27.46 10.56 -0.99
CA PHE A 54 -27.32 9.16 -1.42
C PHE A 54 -26.02 8.88 -2.16
N LYS A 55 -25.23 9.90 -2.51
CA LYS A 55 -23.88 9.68 -3.03
C LYS A 55 -22.98 9.18 -1.93
N LYS A 56 -22.02 8.32 -2.32
CA LYS A 56 -21.08 7.72 -1.39
C LYS A 56 -19.87 8.62 -1.21
N GLU A 57 -19.33 8.65 0.00
CA GLU A 57 -17.94 9.08 0.20
C GLU A 57 -17.03 8.01 -0.40
N GLU A 58 -16.03 8.43 -1.16
CA GLU A 58 -15.08 7.51 -1.82
C GLU A 58 -13.68 7.66 -1.23
N PHE A 59 -13.11 6.52 -0.83
CA PHE A 59 -11.78 6.41 -0.26
C PHE A 59 -10.91 5.48 -1.09
N LEU A 60 -9.69 5.93 -1.38
CA LEU A 60 -8.63 5.09 -1.94
C LEU A 60 -7.71 4.64 -0.78
N VAL A 61 -7.57 3.33 -0.60
CA VAL A 61 -6.73 2.72 0.44
C VAL A 61 -5.86 1.59 -0.13
N GLN A 62 -4.83 1.17 0.60
CA GLN A 62 -4.00 0.02 0.22
C GLN A 62 -4.26 -1.27 1.00
N SER A 63 -5.00 -1.23 2.11
CA SER A 63 -5.25 -2.42 2.91
C SER A 63 -6.66 -2.45 3.51
N ARG A 64 -7.15 -3.66 3.75
CA ARG A 64 -8.41 -3.88 4.48
C ARG A 64 -8.32 -3.40 5.93
N GLY A 65 -7.14 -3.50 6.54
CA GLY A 65 -6.87 -2.97 7.88
C GLY A 65 -7.12 -1.46 7.93
N MET A 66 -6.63 -0.71 6.93
CA MET A 66 -6.88 0.72 6.81
C MET A 66 -8.38 1.04 6.66
N ASN A 67 -9.13 0.25 5.89
CA ASN A 67 -10.59 0.40 5.80
C ASN A 67 -11.29 0.30 7.15
N SER A 68 -10.96 -0.76 7.91
CA SER A 68 -11.54 -0.98 9.22
C SER A 68 -11.14 0.13 10.20
N TRP A 69 -9.87 0.55 10.17
CA TRP A 69 -9.38 1.63 11.01
C TRP A 69 -10.09 2.95 10.70
N ILE A 70 -10.15 3.39 9.44
CA ILE A 70 -10.85 4.63 9.05
C ILE A 70 -12.32 4.57 9.45
N LYS A 71 -13.01 3.45 9.21
CA LYS A 71 -14.42 3.30 9.59
C LYS A 71 -14.64 3.51 11.08
N LEU A 72 -13.83 2.88 11.91
CA LEU A 72 -13.93 2.96 13.37
C LEU A 72 -13.58 4.37 13.86
N GLN A 73 -12.48 4.96 13.37
CA GLN A 73 -12.05 6.31 13.77
C GLN A 73 -13.05 7.39 13.35
N MET A 74 -13.61 7.27 12.13
CA MET A 74 -14.63 8.20 11.66
C MET A 74 -15.95 8.04 12.41
N ALA A 75 -16.38 6.81 12.71
CA ALA A 75 -17.58 6.57 13.50
C ALA A 75 -17.45 7.15 14.92
N ASP A 76 -16.28 7.00 15.55
CA ASP A 76 -16.01 7.58 16.88
C ASP A 76 -16.10 9.12 16.86
N ARG A 77 -15.57 9.76 15.81
CA ARG A 77 -15.53 11.23 15.68
C ARG A 77 -16.84 11.86 15.19
N LEU A 78 -17.54 11.21 14.27
CA LEU A 78 -18.77 11.73 13.65
C LEU A 78 -20.05 11.14 14.27
N GLY A 79 -19.91 10.20 15.20
CA GLY A 79 -21.00 9.42 15.79
C GLY A 79 -21.49 8.29 14.88
N VAL A 80 -21.65 8.55 13.58
CA VAL A 80 -22.00 7.55 12.56
C VAL A 80 -21.18 7.82 11.29
N PHE A 81 -20.60 6.76 10.73
CA PHE A 81 -19.93 6.80 9.43
C PHE A 81 -20.48 5.71 8.52
N ALA A 82 -21.28 6.11 7.53
CA ALA A 82 -22.06 5.23 6.66
C ALA A 82 -22.09 5.73 5.21
N ASN A 83 -22.59 4.89 4.30
CA ASN A 83 -22.64 5.16 2.85
C ASN A 83 -21.26 5.56 2.27
N VAL A 84 -20.24 4.78 2.62
CA VAL A 84 -18.86 4.96 2.19
C VAL A 84 -18.42 3.80 1.31
N GLU A 85 -17.65 4.08 0.27
CA GLU A 85 -17.00 3.11 -0.57
C GLU A 85 -15.48 3.21 -0.40
N PHE A 86 -14.83 2.06 -0.19
CA PHE A 86 -13.38 1.96 -0.11
C PHE A 86 -12.89 1.16 -1.30
N ARG A 87 -12.05 1.77 -2.12
CA ARG A 87 -11.47 1.16 -3.33
C ARG A 87 -9.98 0.99 -3.18
N PHE A 88 -9.47 -0.07 -3.81
CA PHE A 88 -8.04 -0.25 -3.98
C PHE A 88 -7.52 0.62 -5.14
N PRO A 89 -6.19 0.83 -5.25
CA PRO A 89 -5.63 1.75 -6.23
C PRO A 89 -6.07 1.40 -7.66
N GLU A 90 -5.96 0.13 -8.06
CA GLU A 90 -6.31 -0.33 -9.39
C GLU A 90 -7.79 -0.06 -9.74
N GLU A 91 -8.71 -0.40 -8.85
CA GLU A 91 -10.15 -0.14 -9.04
C GLU A 91 -10.44 1.37 -9.19
N THR A 92 -9.71 2.20 -8.44
CA THR A 92 -9.86 3.65 -8.50
C THR A 92 -9.34 4.22 -9.82
N ILE A 93 -8.18 3.77 -10.29
CA ILE A 93 -7.60 4.19 -11.56
C ILE A 93 -8.54 3.84 -12.72
N TRP A 94 -9.05 2.61 -12.76
CA TRP A 94 -9.97 2.19 -13.83
C TRP A 94 -11.32 2.92 -13.76
N MET A 95 -11.82 3.23 -12.57
CA MET A 95 -13.01 4.09 -12.40
C MET A 95 -12.77 5.48 -13.01
N ILE A 96 -11.63 6.11 -12.70
CA ILE A 96 -11.28 7.44 -13.23
C ILE A 96 -11.16 7.40 -14.75
N LEU A 97 -10.37 6.47 -15.30
CA LEU A 97 -10.20 6.31 -16.75
C LEU A 97 -11.54 6.16 -17.47
N ARG A 98 -12.41 5.30 -16.95
CA ARG A 98 -13.75 5.08 -17.51
C ARG A 98 -14.64 6.31 -17.43
N GLY A 99 -14.58 7.08 -16.34
CA GLY A 99 -15.34 8.33 -16.20
C GLY A 99 -14.86 9.41 -17.17
N PHE A 100 -13.55 9.50 -17.40
CA PHE A 100 -12.99 10.48 -18.32
C PHE A 100 -13.21 10.16 -19.79
N LEU A 101 -12.99 8.89 -20.16
CA LEU A 101 -13.11 8.46 -21.55
C LEU A 101 -14.56 8.13 -21.94
N GLY A 102 -15.46 7.96 -20.97
CA GLY A 102 -16.89 7.68 -21.18
C GLY A 102 -17.19 6.25 -21.66
N GLU A 103 -16.16 5.44 -21.81
CA GLU A 103 -16.18 4.05 -22.28
C GLU A 103 -15.13 3.22 -21.52
N GLY A 104 -15.03 1.93 -21.85
CA GLY A 104 -14.04 1.04 -21.28
C GLY A 104 -14.56 0.14 -20.15
N PRO A 105 -13.72 -0.80 -19.71
CA PRO A 105 -14.13 -1.88 -18.82
C PRO A 105 -14.28 -1.37 -17.38
N LYS A 106 -15.18 -2.00 -16.61
CA LYS A 106 -15.40 -1.66 -15.19
C LYS A 106 -14.23 -2.06 -14.27
N ARG A 107 -13.39 -2.98 -14.73
CA ARG A 107 -12.25 -3.55 -14.00
C ARG A 107 -11.10 -3.75 -14.98
N ASN A 108 -9.87 -3.85 -14.48
CA ASN A 108 -8.70 -4.13 -15.29
C ASN A 108 -8.91 -5.40 -16.15
N PRO A 109 -8.82 -5.33 -17.48
CA PRO A 109 -8.84 -6.52 -18.30
C PRO A 109 -7.52 -7.31 -18.26
N TYR A 110 -6.42 -6.64 -17.96
CA TYR A 110 -5.05 -7.16 -17.91
C TYR A 110 -4.62 -7.60 -16.50
N THR A 111 -5.49 -8.31 -15.77
CA THR A 111 -5.08 -8.97 -14.51
C THR A 111 -4.06 -10.08 -14.81
N LYS A 112 -3.13 -10.34 -13.89
CA LYS A 112 -2.11 -11.40 -14.03
C LYS A 112 -2.71 -12.75 -14.42
N GLU A 113 -3.82 -13.15 -13.81
CA GLU A 113 -4.48 -14.43 -14.03
C GLU A 113 -5.06 -14.51 -15.44
N ARG A 114 -5.82 -13.48 -15.86
CA ARG A 114 -6.39 -13.42 -17.21
C ARG A 114 -5.32 -13.39 -18.28
N MET A 115 -4.25 -12.61 -18.09
CA MET A 115 -3.12 -12.59 -19.03
C MET A 115 -2.42 -13.94 -19.08
N ALA A 116 -2.18 -14.61 -17.95
CA ALA A 116 -1.50 -15.90 -17.94
C ALA A 116 -2.28 -16.95 -18.76
N TRP A 117 -3.60 -17.06 -18.54
CA TRP A 117 -4.45 -17.96 -19.33
C TRP A 117 -4.50 -17.56 -20.80
N LYS A 118 -4.59 -16.25 -21.09
CA LYS A 118 -4.64 -15.78 -22.48
C LYS A 118 -3.33 -16.04 -23.23
N ILE A 119 -2.20 -15.84 -22.57
CA ILE A 119 -0.87 -16.19 -23.11
C ILE A 119 -0.79 -17.71 -23.32
N TYR A 120 -1.23 -18.52 -22.36
CA TYR A 120 -1.19 -19.98 -22.46
C TYR A 120 -1.93 -20.53 -23.68
N ASP A 121 -3.06 -19.90 -24.02
CA ASP A 121 -3.91 -20.17 -25.18
C ASP A 121 -3.26 -19.73 -26.50
N LEU A 122 -2.67 -18.53 -26.54
CA LEU A 122 -2.07 -17.95 -27.77
C LEU A 122 -0.68 -18.51 -28.10
N LEU A 123 0.08 -18.95 -27.10
CA LEU A 123 1.49 -19.29 -27.25
C LEU A 123 1.77 -20.42 -28.26
N PRO A 124 0.97 -21.50 -28.35
CA PRO A 124 1.18 -22.56 -29.35
C PRO A 124 1.17 -22.04 -30.80
N GLU A 125 0.17 -21.24 -31.16
CA GLU A 125 0.04 -20.69 -32.51
C GLU A 125 1.20 -19.74 -32.84
N LEU A 126 1.61 -18.90 -31.88
CA LEU A 126 2.75 -17.98 -32.03
C LEU A 126 4.08 -18.74 -32.21
N MET A 127 4.28 -19.81 -31.44
CA MET A 127 5.47 -20.65 -31.56
C MET A 127 5.54 -21.36 -32.91
N GLU A 128 4.41 -21.70 -33.52
CA GLU A 128 4.36 -22.33 -34.84
C GLU A 128 4.54 -21.33 -35.99
N GLY A 129 3.90 -20.16 -35.89
CA GLY A 129 3.92 -19.11 -36.90
C GLY A 129 5.21 -18.29 -36.93
N GLU A 130 5.82 -18.03 -35.76
CA GLU A 130 7.00 -17.18 -35.61
C GLU A 130 8.16 -17.91 -34.92
N ARG A 131 8.53 -19.07 -35.47
CA ARG A 131 9.50 -20.01 -34.87
C ARG A 131 10.83 -19.38 -34.46
N THR A 132 11.37 -18.45 -35.24
CA THR A 132 12.65 -17.78 -34.94
C THR A 132 12.55 -16.82 -33.77
N VAL A 133 11.40 -16.14 -33.64
CA VAL A 133 11.14 -15.17 -32.56
C VAL A 133 10.94 -15.89 -31.23
N PHE A 134 10.13 -16.96 -31.23
CA PHE A 134 9.76 -17.71 -30.03
C PHE A 134 10.67 -18.91 -29.72
N ASP A 135 11.82 -19.07 -30.41
CA ASP A 135 12.76 -20.17 -30.17
C ASP A 135 13.21 -20.29 -28.69
N PRO A 136 13.58 -19.20 -27.98
CA PRO A 136 13.97 -19.29 -26.57
C PRO A 136 12.85 -19.86 -25.68
N VAL A 137 11.61 -19.43 -25.93
CA VAL A 137 10.41 -19.88 -25.20
C VAL A 137 10.12 -21.34 -25.50
N SER A 138 10.16 -21.71 -26.78
CA SER A 138 9.96 -23.08 -27.25
C SER A 138 10.95 -24.05 -26.60
N ARG A 139 12.23 -23.68 -26.55
CA ARG A 139 13.29 -24.48 -25.95
C ARG A 139 13.09 -24.68 -24.45
N TYR A 140 12.69 -23.63 -23.73
CA TYR A 140 12.42 -23.72 -22.30
C TYR A 140 11.27 -24.68 -22.00
N ILE A 141 10.13 -24.54 -22.70
CA ILE A 141 8.93 -25.33 -22.44
C ILE A 141 9.12 -26.82 -22.77
N ARG A 142 9.95 -27.13 -23.77
CA ARG A 142 10.31 -28.51 -24.14
C ARG A 142 11.43 -29.10 -23.30
N SER A 143 12.16 -28.28 -22.55
CA SER A 143 13.17 -28.80 -21.64
C SER A 143 12.47 -29.54 -20.49
N GLY A 144 12.74 -30.84 -20.32
CA GLY A 144 12.20 -31.65 -19.22
C GLY A 144 10.97 -32.50 -19.53
N SER A 145 10.59 -32.66 -20.81
CA SER A 145 9.68 -33.72 -21.27
C SER A 145 10.49 -34.89 -21.84
N ASP A 146 10.16 -36.13 -21.47
CA ASP A 146 10.65 -37.33 -22.16
C ASP A 146 9.93 -37.45 -23.51
N GLY A 147 10.40 -36.66 -24.49
CA GLY A 147 9.77 -36.51 -25.80
C GLY A 147 9.68 -35.05 -26.24
N ASN A 148 9.34 -34.83 -27.51
CA ASN A 148 9.15 -33.50 -28.10
C ASN A 148 7.80 -32.85 -27.70
N GLU A 149 7.20 -33.30 -26.59
CA GLU A 149 5.89 -32.87 -26.10
C GLU A 149 6.01 -31.66 -25.15
N ARG A 150 4.97 -30.84 -25.09
CA ARG A 150 4.92 -29.64 -24.25
C ARG A 150 4.72 -30.04 -22.78
N ASN A 151 5.63 -29.65 -21.89
CA ASN A 151 5.36 -29.74 -20.45
C ASN A 151 4.35 -28.63 -20.05
N ALA A 152 3.10 -29.03 -19.79
CA ALA A 152 1.99 -28.11 -19.51
C ALA A 152 2.24 -27.23 -18.28
N ASP A 153 2.77 -27.80 -17.20
CA ASP A 153 3.05 -27.09 -15.95
C ASP A 153 4.13 -26.03 -16.15
N ARG A 154 5.24 -26.38 -16.81
CA ARG A 154 6.31 -25.42 -17.14
C ARG A 154 5.79 -24.31 -18.04
N ALA A 155 4.96 -24.65 -19.02
CA ALA A 155 4.37 -23.67 -19.91
C ALA A 155 3.47 -22.69 -19.16
N PHE A 156 2.59 -23.19 -18.29
CA PHE A 156 1.70 -22.33 -17.51
C PHE A 156 2.45 -21.48 -16.48
N HIS A 157 3.47 -22.04 -15.82
CA HIS A 157 4.37 -21.28 -14.95
C HIS A 157 5.06 -20.13 -15.68
N LEU A 158 5.59 -20.37 -16.88
CA LEU A 158 6.15 -19.30 -17.71
C LEU A 158 5.09 -18.25 -18.05
N CYS A 159 3.88 -18.66 -18.44
CA CYS A 159 2.80 -17.72 -18.75
C CYS A 159 2.46 -16.82 -17.55
N ARG A 160 2.46 -17.35 -16.32
CA ARG A 160 2.27 -16.57 -15.09
C ARG A 160 3.41 -15.58 -14.84
N GLN A 161 4.65 -16.00 -15.08
CA GLN A 161 5.81 -15.11 -14.94
C GLN A 161 5.76 -13.97 -15.97
N VAL A 162 5.46 -14.28 -17.23
CA VAL A 162 5.31 -13.26 -18.29
C VAL A 162 4.15 -12.33 -18.00
N ALA A 163 3.00 -12.83 -17.54
CA ALA A 163 1.88 -12.00 -17.13
C ALA A 163 2.26 -11.06 -15.97
N THR A 164 3.05 -11.54 -15.01
CA THR A 164 3.56 -10.70 -13.90
C THR A 164 4.50 -9.61 -14.40
N LEU A 165 5.36 -9.90 -15.39
CA LEU A 165 6.19 -8.90 -16.04
C LEU A 165 5.35 -7.86 -16.79
N TYR A 166 4.35 -8.27 -17.57
CA TYR A 166 3.48 -7.33 -18.28
C TYR A 166 2.65 -6.45 -17.35
N ASP A 167 2.16 -6.98 -16.25
CA ASP A 167 1.53 -6.18 -15.18
C ASP A 167 2.50 -5.11 -14.65
N SER A 168 3.76 -5.49 -14.43
CA SER A 168 4.80 -4.58 -13.95
C SER A 168 5.20 -3.55 -15.01
N TYR A 169 5.30 -3.93 -16.29
CA TYR A 169 5.63 -3.03 -17.39
C TYR A 169 4.53 -1.98 -17.61
N GLN A 170 3.25 -2.37 -17.54
CA GLN A 170 2.14 -1.41 -17.61
C GLN A 170 2.21 -0.34 -16.52
N ALA A 171 2.65 -0.70 -15.31
CA ALA A 171 2.72 0.23 -14.18
C ALA A 171 4.01 1.06 -14.12
N TYR A 172 5.16 0.46 -14.45
CA TYR A 172 6.49 1.04 -14.19
C TYR A 172 7.35 1.28 -15.44
N ARG A 173 6.96 0.77 -16.60
CA ARG A 173 7.61 1.01 -17.91
C ARG A 173 6.58 1.28 -19.01
N PRO A 174 5.65 2.23 -18.80
CA PRO A 174 4.57 2.50 -19.76
C PRO A 174 5.08 2.88 -21.14
N GLU A 175 6.22 3.56 -21.24
CA GLU A 175 6.89 3.91 -22.48
C GLU A 175 7.26 2.69 -23.32
N MET A 176 7.71 1.61 -22.69
CA MET A 176 8.06 0.35 -23.37
C MET A 176 6.82 -0.30 -24.00
N ILE A 177 5.70 -0.30 -23.28
CA ILE A 177 4.42 -0.80 -23.78
C ILE A 177 3.95 0.05 -24.98
N MET A 178 4.02 1.37 -24.85
CA MET A 178 3.63 2.30 -25.93
C MET A 178 4.54 2.14 -27.17
N ASP A 179 5.83 1.89 -26.99
CA ASP A 179 6.78 1.60 -28.07
C ASP A 179 6.40 0.32 -28.81
N TRP A 180 6.08 -0.75 -28.07
CA TRP A 180 5.63 -2.00 -28.67
C TRP A 180 4.33 -1.81 -29.46
N GLU A 181 3.33 -1.11 -28.92
CA GLU A 181 2.09 -0.83 -29.66
C GLU A 181 2.33 0.01 -30.92
N ALA A 182 3.34 0.88 -30.91
CA ALA A 182 3.74 1.67 -32.07
C ALA A 182 4.64 0.90 -33.07
N GLY A 183 4.89 -0.40 -32.85
CA GLY A 183 5.73 -1.25 -33.71
C GLY A 183 7.24 -1.09 -33.50
N ARG A 184 7.67 -0.33 -32.49
CA ARG A 184 9.08 -0.22 -32.08
C ARG A 184 9.43 -1.39 -31.14
N LEU A 185 9.64 -2.55 -31.75
CA LEU A 185 9.92 -3.78 -31.03
C LEU A 185 11.40 -3.87 -30.60
N PRO A 186 11.71 -4.58 -29.49
CA PRO A 186 13.08 -4.74 -29.03
C PRO A 186 13.85 -5.66 -29.97
N GLU A 187 15.15 -5.38 -30.15
CA GLU A 187 16.03 -6.23 -30.96
C GLU A 187 16.54 -7.45 -30.18
N GLY A 188 16.96 -8.48 -30.92
CA GLY A 188 17.60 -9.67 -30.35
C GLY A 188 16.66 -10.59 -29.56
N GLY A 189 17.17 -11.20 -28.49
CA GLY A 189 16.49 -12.29 -27.77
C GLY A 189 15.21 -11.91 -27.02
N ASN A 190 14.87 -10.61 -26.94
CA ASN A 190 13.66 -10.13 -26.26
C ASN A 190 12.52 -9.77 -27.23
N LEU A 191 12.73 -9.89 -28.56
CA LEU A 191 11.73 -9.57 -29.58
C LEU A 191 10.38 -10.23 -29.33
N TRP A 192 10.38 -11.48 -28.85
CA TRP A 192 9.16 -12.24 -28.54
C TRP A 192 8.26 -11.56 -27.52
N GLN A 193 8.81 -10.77 -26.58
CA GLN A 193 8.01 -10.11 -25.57
C GLN A 193 7.09 -9.03 -26.18
N GLY A 194 7.61 -8.24 -27.12
CA GLY A 194 6.82 -7.21 -27.79
C GLY A 194 5.78 -7.82 -28.74
N VAL A 195 6.16 -8.84 -29.52
CA VAL A 195 5.24 -9.57 -30.41
C VAL A 195 4.11 -10.25 -29.63
N LEU A 196 4.45 -10.93 -28.54
CA LEU A 196 3.47 -11.55 -27.66
C LEU A 196 2.54 -10.51 -27.05
N TRP A 197 3.07 -9.38 -26.57
CA TRP A 197 2.27 -8.31 -26.00
C TRP A 197 1.25 -7.76 -27.00
N GLN A 198 1.66 -7.42 -28.23
CA GLN A 198 0.76 -6.95 -29.28
C GLN A 198 -0.36 -7.97 -29.57
N THR A 199 -0.03 -9.26 -29.59
CA THR A 199 -0.99 -10.34 -29.82
C THR A 199 -1.98 -10.44 -28.65
N VAL A 200 -1.49 -10.39 -27.42
CA VAL A 200 -2.31 -10.40 -26.20
C VAL A 200 -3.24 -9.20 -26.18
N ARG A 201 -2.73 -7.98 -26.40
CA ARG A 201 -3.52 -6.75 -26.48
C ARG A 201 -4.64 -6.88 -27.52
N LYS A 202 -4.31 -7.31 -28.74
CA LYS A 202 -5.30 -7.53 -29.81
C LYS A 202 -6.36 -8.56 -29.41
N ALA A 203 -5.98 -9.62 -28.72
CA ALA A 203 -6.90 -10.67 -28.32
C ALA A 203 -7.81 -10.28 -27.14
N PHE A 204 -7.39 -9.35 -26.28
CA PHE A 204 -8.27 -8.71 -25.29
C PHE A 204 -9.22 -7.69 -25.93
N GLY A 205 -8.82 -7.06 -27.04
CA GLY A 205 -9.64 -6.09 -27.76
C GLY A 205 -9.95 -4.83 -26.94
N GLN A 206 -9.11 -4.52 -25.96
CA GLN A 206 -9.17 -3.33 -25.12
C GLN A 206 -7.82 -2.62 -25.19
N GLU A 207 -7.80 -1.34 -24.89
CA GLU A 207 -6.55 -0.61 -24.69
C GLU A 207 -5.98 -0.95 -23.31
N SER A 208 -4.64 -0.98 -23.24
CA SER A 208 -3.89 -1.15 -22.02
C SER A 208 -3.90 0.10 -21.14
N LEU A 209 -3.46 -0.04 -19.89
CA LEU A 209 -3.37 1.08 -18.96
C LEU A 209 -2.52 2.26 -19.52
N PRO A 210 -1.32 2.04 -20.08
CA PRO A 210 -0.53 3.10 -20.71
C PRO A 210 -1.26 3.84 -21.84
N GLU A 211 -1.94 3.12 -22.74
CA GLU A 211 -2.71 3.71 -23.84
C GLU A 211 -3.84 4.61 -23.31
N LEU A 212 -4.59 4.12 -22.32
CA LEU A 212 -5.71 4.85 -21.70
C LEU A 212 -5.23 6.07 -20.90
N ALA A 213 -4.14 5.95 -20.14
CA ALA A 213 -3.55 7.06 -19.41
C ALA A 213 -3.02 8.14 -20.36
N HIS A 214 -2.43 7.75 -21.51
CA HIS A 214 -2.00 8.70 -22.53
C HIS A 214 -3.19 9.44 -23.16
N ARG A 215 -4.28 8.74 -23.48
CA ARG A 215 -5.53 9.37 -23.95
C ARG A 215 -6.10 10.35 -22.92
N LEU A 216 -6.07 9.97 -21.64
CA LEU A 216 -6.54 10.81 -20.54
C LEU A 216 -5.80 12.14 -20.45
N GLN A 217 -4.48 12.16 -20.72
CA GLN A 217 -3.70 13.40 -20.70
C GLN A 217 -4.17 14.44 -21.73
N ALA A 218 -4.81 13.99 -22.82
CA ALA A 218 -5.40 14.85 -23.83
C ALA A 218 -6.87 15.25 -23.54
N ALA A 219 -7.47 14.73 -22.47
CA ALA A 219 -8.85 15.02 -22.12
C ALA A 219 -8.96 16.30 -21.28
N ASP A 220 -9.68 17.30 -21.80
CA ASP A 220 -9.93 18.58 -21.12
C ASP A 220 -11.02 18.51 -20.05
N ALA A 221 -11.86 17.47 -20.06
CA ALA A 221 -12.95 17.27 -19.11
C ALA A 221 -13.41 15.81 -19.12
N PRO A 222 -14.03 15.32 -18.02
CA PRO A 222 -14.57 13.96 -18.02
C PRO A 222 -15.80 13.83 -18.92
N ALA A 223 -15.82 12.82 -19.79
CA ALA A 223 -16.98 12.53 -20.65
C ALA A 223 -18.22 12.08 -19.86
N ARG A 224 -18.02 11.47 -18.69
CA ARG A 224 -19.06 10.97 -17.79
C ARG A 224 -18.77 11.36 -16.35
N ASP A 225 -19.00 12.64 -16.04
CA ASP A 225 -18.88 13.19 -14.69
C ASP A 225 -19.77 12.46 -13.65
N ASP A 226 -20.92 11.92 -14.08
CA ASP A 226 -21.82 11.13 -13.23
C ASP A 226 -21.23 9.79 -12.77
N TRP A 227 -20.14 9.32 -13.39
CA TRP A 227 -19.43 8.11 -13.00
C TRP A 227 -18.25 8.36 -12.06
N LEU A 228 -17.92 9.62 -11.83
CA LEU A 228 -16.84 10.02 -10.95
C LEU A 228 -17.40 10.48 -9.61
N PRO A 229 -16.70 10.24 -8.50
CA PRO A 229 -17.11 10.82 -7.24
C PRO A 229 -16.87 12.32 -7.20
N GLU A 230 -17.66 13.00 -6.38
CA GLU A 230 -17.52 14.43 -6.15
C GLU A 230 -16.23 14.81 -5.45
N ARG A 231 -15.69 13.91 -4.60
CA ARG A 231 -14.39 14.03 -3.95
C ARG A 231 -13.78 12.65 -3.72
N LEU A 232 -12.45 12.60 -3.67
CA LEU A 232 -11.69 11.38 -3.37
C LEU A 232 -10.70 11.65 -2.23
N SER A 233 -10.76 10.81 -1.19
CA SER A 233 -9.82 10.83 -0.07
C SER A 233 -8.87 9.63 -0.15
N VAL A 234 -7.56 9.86 -0.09
CA VAL A 234 -6.53 8.82 -0.21
C VAL A 234 -5.83 8.65 1.13
N PHE A 235 -5.82 7.42 1.67
CA PHE A 235 -5.26 7.11 3.00
C PHE A 235 -4.36 5.88 2.97
N GLY A 236 -3.35 5.89 3.85
CA GLY A 236 -2.52 4.70 4.11
C GLY A 236 -1.67 4.30 2.91
N ILE A 237 -1.28 5.27 2.08
CA ILE A 237 -0.47 5.07 0.88
C ILE A 237 0.90 5.64 1.11
N SER A 238 1.92 4.78 1.04
CA SER A 238 3.33 5.16 1.11
C SER A 238 4.04 5.11 -0.24
N THR A 239 3.39 4.54 -1.27
CA THR A 239 3.88 4.49 -2.65
C THR A 239 2.75 4.19 -3.63
N LEU A 240 2.84 4.71 -4.85
CA LEU A 240 1.99 4.35 -5.99
C LEU A 240 2.82 4.38 -7.28
N PRO A 241 2.47 3.57 -8.29
CA PRO A 241 3.08 3.68 -9.61
C PRO A 241 2.92 5.12 -10.18
N PRO A 242 3.93 5.68 -10.86
CA PRO A 242 3.85 7.02 -11.45
C PRO A 242 2.63 7.22 -12.35
N ILE A 243 2.30 6.21 -13.17
CA ILE A 243 1.12 6.27 -14.05
C ILE A 243 -0.20 6.33 -13.28
N PHE A 244 -0.28 5.76 -12.08
CA PHE A 244 -1.47 5.88 -11.22
C PHE A 244 -1.59 7.32 -10.71
N LEU A 245 -0.46 7.94 -10.34
CA LEU A 245 -0.43 9.33 -9.93
C LEU A 245 -0.79 10.28 -11.08
N ASP A 246 -0.46 9.96 -12.33
CA ASP A 246 -0.88 10.74 -13.50
C ASP A 246 -2.41 10.73 -13.66
N VAL A 247 -3.03 9.57 -13.49
CA VAL A 247 -4.50 9.43 -13.55
C VAL A 247 -5.17 10.15 -12.37
N LEU A 248 -4.61 10.04 -11.16
CA LEU A 248 -5.09 10.76 -9.99
C LEU A 248 -4.93 12.28 -10.15
N GLN A 249 -3.81 12.75 -10.71
CA GLN A 249 -3.59 14.16 -11.00
C GLN A 249 -4.65 14.68 -11.98
N ALA A 250 -4.96 13.91 -13.03
CA ALA A 250 -6.03 14.25 -13.96
C ALA A 250 -7.35 14.43 -13.21
N TYR A 251 -7.77 13.47 -12.36
CA TYR A 251 -8.96 13.62 -11.52
C TYR A 251 -8.91 14.87 -10.62
N GLY A 252 -7.78 15.10 -9.93
CA GLY A 252 -7.59 16.22 -9.00
C GLY A 252 -7.72 17.62 -9.65
N ARG A 253 -7.46 17.73 -10.96
CA ARG A 253 -7.70 18.98 -11.72
C ARG A 253 -9.19 19.32 -11.87
N PHE A 254 -10.09 18.34 -11.72
CA PHE A 254 -11.54 18.53 -11.90
C PHE A 254 -12.32 18.43 -10.61
N ARG A 255 -11.91 17.55 -9.70
CA ARG A 255 -12.59 17.27 -8.43
C ARG A 255 -11.60 17.31 -7.27
N PRO A 256 -12.05 17.67 -6.05
CA PRO A 256 -11.20 17.60 -4.87
C PRO A 256 -10.57 16.22 -4.68
N LEU A 257 -9.23 16.19 -4.72
CA LEU A 257 -8.42 15.01 -4.41
C LEU A 257 -7.53 15.32 -3.21
N ARG A 258 -7.79 14.65 -2.09
CA ARG A 258 -7.07 14.87 -0.83
C ARG A 258 -6.27 13.62 -0.47
N ILE A 259 -4.96 13.75 -0.32
CA ILE A 259 -4.07 12.68 0.10
C ILE A 259 -3.64 12.95 1.54
N TYR A 260 -3.88 11.99 2.42
CA TYR A 260 -3.51 12.04 3.83
C TYR A 260 -2.33 11.10 4.03
N ALA A 261 -1.12 11.66 4.03
CA ALA A 261 0.12 10.93 4.03
C ALA A 261 0.82 11.00 5.39
N LEU A 262 1.23 9.83 5.89
CA LEU A 262 2.12 9.78 7.04
C LEU A 262 3.53 10.22 6.61
N GLN A 263 4.03 11.24 7.29
CA GLN A 263 5.37 11.77 7.12
C GLN A 263 6.10 11.67 8.46
N PRO A 264 7.30 11.08 8.54
CA PRO A 264 7.97 10.87 9.81
C PRO A 264 8.41 12.18 10.50
N ALA A 265 8.55 13.25 9.73
CA ALA A 265 9.08 14.52 10.19
C ALA A 265 8.47 15.71 9.42
N PRO A 266 8.45 16.92 10.03
CA PRO A 266 7.86 18.12 9.44
C PRO A 266 8.58 18.62 8.19
N VAL A 267 9.90 18.46 8.15
CA VAL A 267 10.72 18.81 6.99
C VAL A 267 11.15 17.53 6.31
N MET A 268 10.70 17.37 5.06
CA MET A 268 11.16 16.27 4.22
C MET A 268 12.45 16.65 3.51
N TRP A 269 13.20 15.63 3.16
CA TRP A 269 14.57 15.66 2.69
C TRP A 269 14.67 14.73 1.49
N GLY A 270 15.49 15.07 0.50
CA GLY A 270 15.65 14.21 -0.66
C GLY A 270 16.24 14.87 -1.89
N GLU A 271 16.88 14.03 -2.68
CA GLU A 271 17.41 14.41 -3.98
C GLU A 271 16.28 14.65 -4.97
N VAL A 272 16.49 15.62 -5.84
CA VAL A 272 15.63 15.86 -7.00
C VAL A 272 16.49 15.63 -8.22
N GLU A 273 16.22 14.54 -8.95
CA GLU A 273 17.00 14.14 -10.13
C GLU A 273 16.90 15.15 -11.29
N SER A 274 15.93 16.07 -11.24
CA SER A 274 15.69 17.06 -12.30
C SER A 274 16.07 18.49 -11.86
N GLU A 275 16.95 19.13 -12.64
CA GLU A 275 17.41 20.52 -12.42
C GLU A 275 16.24 21.52 -12.40
N LYS A 276 15.15 21.23 -13.11
CA LYS A 276 13.92 22.06 -13.15
C LYS A 276 13.04 21.91 -11.91
N THR A 277 13.02 20.73 -11.28
CA THR A 277 12.25 20.47 -10.07
C THR A 277 13.07 20.89 -8.83
N LEU A 278 14.40 20.86 -8.90
CA LEU A 278 15.29 21.14 -7.79
C LEU A 278 15.04 22.50 -7.15
N GLU A 279 14.90 23.58 -7.94
CA GLU A 279 14.63 24.92 -7.41
C GLU A 279 13.26 25.02 -6.72
N LYS A 280 12.21 24.43 -7.31
CA LYS A 280 10.86 24.41 -6.72
C LYS A 280 10.83 23.60 -5.42
N TRP A 281 11.49 22.46 -5.41
CA TRP A 281 11.61 21.59 -4.23
C TRP A 281 12.41 22.29 -3.13
N LYS A 282 13.60 22.82 -3.45
CA LYS A 282 14.45 23.57 -2.51
C LYS A 282 13.67 24.73 -1.91
N ALA A 283 12.96 25.51 -2.74
CA ALA A 283 12.14 26.62 -2.26
C ALA A 283 11.03 26.15 -1.29
N ARG A 284 10.35 25.02 -1.56
CA ARG A 284 9.31 24.47 -0.69
C ARG A 284 9.87 23.86 0.60
N ALA A 285 10.99 23.13 0.53
CA ALA A 285 11.67 22.56 1.69
C ALA A 285 12.21 23.67 2.61
N LEU A 286 12.84 24.71 2.04
CA LEU A 286 13.30 25.89 2.78
C LEU A 286 12.14 26.70 3.35
N ALA A 287 11.03 26.86 2.62
CA ALA A 287 9.84 27.51 3.15
C ALA A 287 9.28 26.76 4.37
N ARG A 288 9.15 25.43 4.29
CA ARG A 288 8.73 24.59 5.43
C ARG A 288 9.68 24.70 6.61
N ALA A 289 10.98 24.56 6.38
CA ALA A 289 11.97 24.66 7.44
C ALA A 289 11.91 26.02 8.15
N ARG A 290 11.73 27.11 7.39
CA ARG A 290 11.55 28.45 7.96
C ARG A 290 10.26 28.59 8.77
N THR A 291 9.16 27.99 8.31
CA THR A 291 7.86 28.09 8.98
C THR A 291 7.76 27.18 10.20
N GLN A 292 8.39 26.00 10.19
CA GLN A 292 8.18 24.96 11.21
C GLN A 292 9.39 24.68 12.09
N SER A 293 10.63 24.85 11.63
CA SER A 293 11.83 24.47 12.40
C SER A 293 12.40 25.61 13.26
N GLY A 294 11.93 26.86 13.08
CA GLY A 294 12.43 28.02 13.84
C GLY A 294 13.93 28.34 13.68
N GLY A 295 14.64 27.59 12.82
CA GLY A 295 16.10 27.64 12.63
C GLY A 295 16.50 27.90 11.17
N HIS A 296 17.76 28.29 10.97
CA HIS A 296 18.34 28.50 9.64
C HIS A 296 18.74 27.14 9.04
N VAL A 297 18.07 26.72 7.97
CA VAL A 297 18.45 25.53 7.19
C VAL A 297 19.30 25.98 6.01
N ALA A 298 20.55 25.50 5.94
CA ALA A 298 21.45 25.78 4.85
C ALA A 298 21.17 24.83 3.67
N GLU A 299 21.57 25.24 2.47
CA GLU A 299 21.35 24.44 1.25
C GLU A 299 22.11 23.11 1.27
N GLU A 300 23.22 23.05 2.01
CA GLU A 300 24.07 21.86 2.19
C GLU A 300 23.39 20.78 3.06
N ASP A 301 22.49 21.18 3.97
CA ASP A 301 21.73 20.29 4.86
C ASP A 301 20.68 19.46 4.10
N LEU A 302 20.34 19.86 2.87
CA LEU A 302 19.33 19.23 2.01
C LEU A 302 19.89 18.09 1.12
N SER A 303 21.18 17.75 1.27
CA SER A 303 21.87 16.73 0.46
C SER A 303 21.73 15.30 1.02
N GLU A 304 21.91 14.26 0.19
CA GLU A 304 21.89 12.85 0.66
C GLU A 304 23.00 12.49 1.66
N VAL A 305 24.07 13.29 1.69
CA VAL A 305 25.24 13.08 2.57
C VAL A 305 25.06 13.83 3.90
N GLY A 306 24.16 14.82 3.96
CA GLY A 306 23.77 15.54 5.15
C GLY A 306 22.49 14.98 5.79
N GLY A 307 22.37 15.10 7.11
CA GLY A 307 21.16 14.72 7.85
C GLY A 307 21.14 13.28 8.40
N ASN A 308 19.96 12.84 8.83
CA ASN A 308 19.80 11.63 9.63
C ASN A 308 19.95 10.32 8.81
N PRO A 309 20.92 9.43 9.15
CA PRO A 309 21.19 8.20 8.40
C PRO A 309 20.07 7.15 8.45
N LEU A 310 19.25 7.12 9.52
CA LEU A 310 18.13 6.19 9.62
C LEU A 310 17.04 6.53 8.60
N ILE A 311 16.76 7.81 8.45
CA ILE A 311 15.79 8.24 7.44
C ILE A 311 16.35 7.91 6.05
N GLY A 312 17.67 7.98 5.84
CA GLY A 312 18.31 7.71 4.53
C GLY A 312 18.19 6.31 4.06
N SER A 313 18.53 5.42 4.97
CA SER A 313 18.48 4.00 4.71
C SER A 313 17.05 3.47 4.64
N LEU A 314 16.14 3.96 5.50
CA LEU A 314 14.80 3.37 5.66
C LEU A 314 13.66 4.16 4.98
N GLY A 315 13.88 5.44 4.67
CA GLY A 315 12.86 6.38 4.20
C GLY A 315 12.79 6.53 2.67
N ARG A 316 13.59 5.78 1.90
CA ARG A 316 13.70 5.91 0.44
C ARG A 316 12.33 5.85 -0.27
N THR A 317 11.50 4.87 0.05
CA THR A 317 10.18 4.69 -0.59
C THR A 317 9.25 5.88 -0.36
N GLY A 318 9.15 6.36 0.88
CA GLY A 318 8.30 7.51 1.21
C GLY A 318 8.81 8.81 0.57
N ARG A 319 10.14 8.96 0.48
CA ARG A 319 10.80 10.06 -0.22
C ARG A 319 10.48 10.07 -1.71
N GLU A 320 10.65 8.94 -2.40
CA GLU A 320 10.34 8.81 -3.82
C GLU A 320 8.86 9.09 -4.10
N PHE A 321 7.96 8.56 -3.27
CA PHE A 321 6.52 8.82 -3.41
C PHE A 321 6.17 10.31 -3.25
N PHE A 322 6.74 10.96 -2.24
CA PHE A 322 6.53 12.39 -2.02
C PHE A 322 7.07 13.24 -3.19
N ASN A 323 8.25 12.91 -3.71
CA ASN A 323 8.82 13.58 -4.89
C ASN A 323 7.90 13.46 -6.10
N LEU A 324 7.33 12.26 -6.35
CA LEU A 324 6.36 12.05 -7.43
C LEU A 324 5.09 12.91 -7.29
N LEU A 325 4.65 13.18 -6.05
CA LEU A 325 3.52 14.10 -5.78
C LEU A 325 3.91 15.55 -6.03
N VAL A 326 5.11 15.95 -5.61
CA VAL A 326 5.66 17.30 -5.83
C VAL A 326 5.81 17.62 -7.32
N ASP A 327 6.32 16.67 -8.10
CA ASP A 327 6.44 16.77 -9.57
C ASP A 327 5.08 16.94 -10.27
N ARG A 328 4.00 16.54 -9.60
CA ARG A 328 2.61 16.69 -10.07
C ARG A 328 1.92 17.92 -9.49
N ASP A 329 2.70 18.86 -8.98
CA ASP A 329 2.24 20.12 -8.38
C ASP A 329 1.23 19.91 -7.24
N ALA A 330 1.39 18.84 -6.45
CA ALA A 330 0.59 18.66 -5.24
C ALA A 330 0.74 19.86 -4.29
N HIS A 331 -0.40 20.41 -3.87
CA HIS A 331 -0.49 21.47 -2.88
C HIS A 331 -0.32 20.87 -1.49
N ASP A 332 0.88 21.02 -0.96
CA ASP A 332 1.24 20.52 0.37
C ASP A 332 0.72 21.45 1.47
N VAL A 333 -0.03 20.85 2.40
CA VAL A 333 -0.63 21.49 3.57
C VAL A 333 -0.19 20.68 4.80
N PRO A 334 0.95 21.01 5.42
CA PRO A 334 1.41 20.29 6.59
C PRO A 334 0.43 20.51 7.74
N LEU A 335 0.07 19.43 8.41
CA LEU A 335 -0.71 19.47 9.64
C LEU A 335 0.22 19.56 10.85
N LYS A 336 -0.34 19.47 12.04
CA LYS A 336 0.43 19.37 13.26
C LYS A 336 1.22 18.06 13.27
N PHE A 337 2.51 18.15 13.56
CA PHE A 337 3.36 17.00 13.84
C PHE A 337 3.49 16.83 15.36
N ARG A 338 3.45 15.58 15.82
CA ARG A 338 3.66 15.21 17.21
C ARG A 338 5.16 15.20 17.51
N GLU A 339 5.61 16.17 18.29
CA GLU A 339 6.98 16.22 18.79
C GLU A 339 7.24 15.10 19.83
N PRO A 340 8.36 14.37 19.74
CA PRO A 340 8.72 13.36 20.73
C PRO A 340 9.06 13.96 22.10
N VAL A 341 8.26 13.60 23.12
CA VAL A 341 8.40 14.08 24.50
C VAL A 341 9.11 13.03 25.38
N GLY A 342 9.90 13.50 26.34
CA GLY A 342 10.60 12.65 27.32
C GLY A 342 12.01 12.28 26.89
N ASP A 343 12.67 11.41 27.66
CA ASP A 343 14.08 11.04 27.46
C ASP A 343 14.32 9.53 27.40
N SER A 344 13.25 8.75 27.17
CA SER A 344 13.38 7.32 26.88
C SER A 344 14.16 7.09 25.59
N LEU A 345 14.76 5.92 25.44
CA LEU A 345 15.52 5.52 24.27
C LEU A 345 14.64 5.61 23.01
N LEU A 346 13.38 5.22 23.10
CA LEU A 346 12.40 5.40 22.02
C LEU A 346 12.16 6.88 21.72
N ALA A 347 11.93 7.72 22.73
CA ALA A 347 11.69 9.15 22.52
C ALA A 347 12.91 9.85 21.90
N ARG A 348 14.12 9.49 22.33
CA ARG A 348 15.38 10.00 21.76
C ARG A 348 15.56 9.56 20.31
N LEU A 349 15.26 8.30 20.00
CA LEU A 349 15.31 7.78 18.63
C LEU A 349 14.29 8.48 17.73
N GLN A 350 13.04 8.62 18.20
CA GLN A 350 11.98 9.33 17.51
C GLN A 350 12.34 10.81 17.30
N ARG A 351 12.93 11.47 18.31
CA ARG A 351 13.41 12.86 18.19
C ARG A 351 14.50 12.98 17.14
N TRP A 352 15.45 12.05 17.13
CA TRP A 352 16.48 12.06 16.10
C TRP A 352 15.87 11.91 14.70
N THR A 353 14.90 11.01 14.52
CA THR A 353 14.13 10.88 13.27
C THR A 353 13.30 12.12 12.93
N PHE A 354 12.82 12.85 13.93
CA PHE A 354 12.09 14.10 13.75
C PHE A 354 13.02 15.25 13.30
N GLU A 355 14.25 15.29 13.81
CA GLU A 355 15.30 16.25 13.51
C GLU A 355 16.11 15.85 12.26
N VAL A 356 15.47 15.89 11.10
CA VAL A 356 15.99 15.34 9.83
C VAL A 356 17.40 15.83 9.44
N PHE A 357 17.77 17.07 9.78
CA PHE A 357 19.07 17.66 9.44
C PHE A 357 20.19 17.37 10.46
N SER A 358 19.86 16.68 11.56
CA SER A 358 20.81 16.28 12.59
C SER A 358 21.64 15.08 12.12
N GLY A 359 22.79 15.36 11.49
CA GLY A 359 23.69 14.34 10.97
C GLY A 359 24.45 13.54 12.03
N GLN A 360 24.59 14.10 13.24
CA GLN A 360 25.19 13.41 14.37
C GLN A 360 24.13 13.14 15.43
N PRO A 361 23.98 11.89 15.92
CA PRO A 361 23.14 11.65 17.07
C PRO A 361 23.65 12.47 18.25
N GLU A 362 22.77 12.81 19.19
CA GLU A 362 23.18 13.39 20.47
C GLU A 362 24.34 12.58 21.07
N GLU A 363 25.19 13.26 21.85
CA GLU A 363 26.22 12.57 22.64
C GLU A 363 25.60 11.40 23.42
N ARG A 364 26.37 10.31 23.55
CA ARG A 364 25.92 9.10 24.25
C ARG A 364 25.62 9.42 25.71
N LYS A 365 24.36 9.72 26.00
CA LYS A 365 23.85 9.84 27.37
C LYS A 365 23.54 8.46 27.95
N PRO A 366 23.76 8.27 29.27
CA PRO A 366 23.29 7.07 29.95
C PRO A 366 21.78 6.90 29.77
N LEU A 367 21.31 5.66 29.73
CA LEU A 367 19.88 5.35 29.70
C LEU A 367 19.24 5.77 31.02
N ALA A 368 17.96 6.15 30.98
CA ALA A 368 17.19 6.33 32.19
C ALA A 368 17.10 5.00 32.96
N GLU A 369 17.09 5.07 34.29
CA GLU A 369 16.92 3.87 35.12
C GLU A 369 15.60 3.18 34.76
N ASN A 370 15.67 1.89 34.41
CA ASN A 370 14.54 1.04 33.99
C ASN A 370 13.84 1.45 32.68
N ASP A 371 14.56 2.05 31.74
CA ASP A 371 14.03 2.31 30.40
C ASP A 371 13.85 1.01 29.58
N GLU A 372 12.60 0.59 29.41
CA GLU A 372 12.20 -0.55 28.59
C GLU A 372 11.45 -0.13 27.31
N SER A 373 11.62 1.12 26.87
CA SER A 373 10.93 1.62 25.67
C SER A 373 11.38 0.94 24.38
N ILE A 374 12.61 0.42 24.35
CA ILE A 374 13.13 -0.47 23.31
C ILE A 374 13.88 -1.61 24.00
N VAL A 375 13.43 -2.84 23.76
CA VAL A 375 14.04 -4.06 24.31
C VAL A 375 14.39 -5.01 23.17
N ILE A 376 15.62 -5.53 23.20
CA ILE A 376 16.09 -6.55 22.27
C ILE A 376 16.20 -7.87 23.03
N ASN A 377 15.44 -8.87 22.60
CA ASN A 377 15.47 -10.21 23.18
C ASN A 377 16.08 -11.20 22.19
N SER A 378 16.95 -12.09 22.68
CA SER A 378 17.53 -13.19 21.91
C SER A 378 17.03 -14.51 22.49
N CYS A 379 16.33 -15.30 21.68
CA CYS A 379 15.66 -16.53 22.09
C CYS A 379 16.20 -17.73 21.28
N HIS A 380 16.08 -18.93 21.85
CA HIS A 380 16.60 -20.16 21.23
C HIS A 380 15.69 -20.75 20.13
N GLY A 381 14.50 -20.19 19.91
CA GLY A 381 13.55 -20.62 18.89
C GLY A 381 12.16 -20.00 19.07
N ALA A 382 11.27 -20.23 18.09
CA ALA A 382 9.95 -19.59 18.01
C ALA A 382 9.05 -19.84 19.23
N MET A 383 9.07 -21.06 19.79
CA MET A 383 8.31 -21.38 21.01
C MET A 383 8.78 -20.51 22.19
N ARG A 384 10.10 -20.43 22.40
CA ARG A 384 10.66 -19.64 23.51
C ARG A 384 10.44 -18.14 23.31
N GLU A 385 10.50 -17.67 22.07
CA GLU A 385 10.20 -16.29 21.72
C GLU A 385 8.74 -15.92 22.05
N ALA A 386 7.79 -16.80 21.71
CA ALA A 386 6.38 -16.62 22.06
C ALA A 386 6.16 -16.57 23.58
N GLU A 387 6.81 -17.46 24.35
CA GLU A 387 6.75 -17.47 25.82
C GLU A 387 7.29 -16.18 26.42
N VAL A 388 8.48 -15.74 25.96
CA VAL A 388 9.11 -14.49 26.41
C VAL A 388 8.21 -13.28 26.09
N LEU A 389 7.59 -13.28 24.91
CA LEU A 389 6.63 -12.23 24.52
C LEU A 389 5.40 -12.23 25.44
N ARG A 390 4.82 -13.40 25.72
CA ARG A 390 3.67 -13.52 26.65
C ARG A 390 4.01 -12.95 28.01
N ASP A 391 5.12 -13.39 28.60
CA ASP A 391 5.53 -12.98 29.94
C ASP A 391 5.82 -11.47 29.99
N TYR A 392 6.44 -10.92 28.93
CA TYR A 392 6.63 -9.49 28.76
C TYR A 392 5.28 -8.75 28.74
N LEU A 393 4.34 -9.16 27.88
CA LEU A 393 3.03 -8.50 27.76
C LEU A 393 2.23 -8.57 29.06
N LEU A 394 2.20 -9.72 29.73
CA LEU A 394 1.52 -9.87 31.02
C LEU A 394 2.07 -8.91 32.07
N ARG A 395 3.41 -8.78 32.13
CA ARG A 395 4.05 -7.81 33.01
C ARG A 395 3.67 -6.38 32.66
N ARG A 396 3.70 -6.01 31.37
CA ARG A 396 3.32 -4.65 30.92
C ARG A 396 1.87 -4.30 31.24
N PHE A 397 0.93 -5.24 31.06
CA PHE A 397 -0.47 -5.03 31.44
C PHE A 397 -0.68 -4.94 32.96
N ALA A 398 0.15 -5.62 33.76
CA ALA A 398 0.10 -5.51 35.20
C ALA A 398 0.67 -4.18 35.71
N GLU A 399 1.69 -3.64 35.03
CA GLU A 399 2.36 -2.37 35.38
C GLU A 399 1.56 -1.13 34.93
N ASP A 400 0.89 -1.19 33.78
CA ASP A 400 0.13 -0.07 33.19
C ASP A 400 -1.34 -0.43 32.92
N PRO A 401 -2.27 -0.03 33.79
CA PRO A 401 -3.70 -0.29 33.62
C PRO A 401 -4.34 0.41 32.41
N THR A 402 -3.67 1.38 31.80
CA THR A 402 -4.18 2.11 30.63
C THR A 402 -3.91 1.39 29.32
N LEU A 403 -2.90 0.50 29.31
CA LEU A 403 -2.53 -0.29 28.15
C LEU A 403 -3.54 -1.43 27.94
N ARG A 404 -4.18 -1.47 26.77
CA ARG A 404 -5.14 -2.54 26.43
C ARG A 404 -4.57 -3.45 25.34
N PRO A 405 -5.03 -4.70 25.23
CA PRO A 405 -4.59 -5.61 24.16
C PRO A 405 -4.72 -5.05 22.75
N ARG A 406 -5.74 -4.22 22.49
CA ARG A 406 -5.95 -3.57 21.17
C ARG A 406 -4.91 -2.50 20.82
N ASP A 407 -4.16 -2.03 21.81
CA ASP A 407 -3.10 -1.03 21.65
C ASP A 407 -1.74 -1.72 21.32
N VAL A 408 -1.70 -3.06 21.26
CA VAL A 408 -0.51 -3.88 20.98
C VAL A 408 -0.61 -4.53 19.59
N VAL A 409 0.46 -4.46 18.82
CA VAL A 409 0.62 -5.18 17.55
C VAL A 409 1.88 -6.05 17.60
N VAL A 410 1.77 -7.30 17.14
CA VAL A 410 2.89 -8.24 17.01
C VAL A 410 3.06 -8.55 15.53
N MET A 411 4.19 -8.14 14.96
CA MET A 411 4.49 -8.35 13.54
C MET A 411 5.58 -9.40 13.39
N MET A 412 5.42 -10.30 12.43
CA MET A 412 6.36 -11.39 12.15
C MET A 412 6.46 -11.63 10.64
N PRO A 413 7.60 -12.11 10.14
CA PRO A 413 7.80 -12.33 8.70
C PRO A 413 6.96 -13.48 8.14
N ASP A 414 6.63 -14.47 8.98
CA ASP A 414 5.84 -15.65 8.60
C ASP A 414 4.78 -15.93 9.70
N PRO A 415 3.56 -15.38 9.55
CA PRO A 415 2.46 -15.64 10.48
C PRO A 415 2.06 -17.12 10.55
N GLU A 416 2.25 -17.88 9.47
CA GLU A 416 1.85 -19.27 9.38
C GLU A 416 2.75 -20.16 10.22
N GLY A 417 4.06 -20.02 10.04
CA GLY A 417 5.05 -20.75 10.83
C GLY A 417 4.97 -20.46 12.33
N TYR A 418 4.56 -19.25 12.72
CA TYR A 418 4.45 -18.84 14.13
C TYR A 418 3.11 -19.21 14.79
N ALA A 419 2.04 -19.41 14.02
CA ALA A 419 0.69 -19.58 14.58
C ALA A 419 0.55 -20.73 15.58
N PRO A 420 1.13 -21.93 15.37
CA PRO A 420 1.04 -23.02 16.35
C PRO A 420 1.67 -22.65 17.70
N TYR A 421 2.82 -21.98 17.70
CA TYR A 421 3.54 -21.57 18.91
C TYR A 421 2.78 -20.51 19.68
N LEU A 422 2.19 -19.53 18.98
CA LEU A 422 1.35 -18.50 19.59
C LEU A 422 0.09 -19.12 20.20
N ARG A 423 -0.59 -20.04 19.50
CA ARG A 423 -1.77 -20.72 20.04
C ARG A 423 -1.45 -21.57 21.26
N ALA A 424 -0.34 -22.31 21.24
CA ALA A 424 0.09 -23.10 22.39
C ALA A 424 0.38 -22.20 23.61
N THR A 425 1.08 -21.09 23.38
CA THR A 425 1.57 -20.20 24.45
C THR A 425 0.47 -19.32 25.04
N PHE A 426 -0.38 -18.73 24.19
CA PHE A 426 -1.44 -17.81 24.60
C PHE A 426 -2.80 -18.51 24.82
N GLY A 427 -2.98 -19.74 24.33
CA GLY A 427 -4.16 -20.56 24.58
C GLY A 427 -4.07 -21.41 25.85
N GLY A 428 -2.85 -21.80 26.26
CA GLY A 428 -2.59 -22.57 27.48
C GLY A 428 -2.05 -21.71 28.61
N MET A 429 -2.92 -20.90 29.24
CA MET A 429 -2.50 -20.04 30.36
C MET A 429 -2.23 -20.88 31.61
N GLU A 430 -1.06 -20.68 32.24
CA GLU A 430 -0.62 -21.44 33.40
C GLU A 430 -1.31 -20.99 34.70
N LYS A 431 -1.21 -21.80 35.76
CA LYS A 431 -1.79 -21.49 37.06
C LYS A 431 -1.17 -20.20 37.63
N GLY A 432 -2.00 -19.18 37.82
CA GLY A 432 -1.57 -17.85 38.28
C GLY A 432 -1.56 -16.78 37.18
N MET A 433 -1.82 -17.17 35.93
CA MET A 433 -2.06 -16.25 34.81
C MET A 433 -3.57 -15.99 34.61
N PRO A 434 -3.95 -14.95 33.84
CA PRO A 434 -5.35 -14.77 33.44
C PRO A 434 -5.90 -16.00 32.73
N GLU A 435 -7.16 -16.36 32.99
CA GLU A 435 -7.81 -17.52 32.34
C GLU A 435 -7.89 -17.36 30.81
N PHE A 436 -7.91 -16.11 30.34
CA PHE A 436 -8.01 -15.79 28.92
C PHE A 436 -7.11 -14.60 28.58
N PHE A 437 -6.34 -14.76 27.51
CA PHE A 437 -5.59 -13.67 26.89
C PHE A 437 -6.13 -13.43 25.48
N PRO A 438 -6.76 -12.27 25.20
CA PRO A 438 -7.32 -12.00 23.88
C PRO A 438 -6.21 -11.76 22.86
N PHE A 439 -6.17 -12.57 21.81
CA PHE A 439 -5.33 -12.35 20.63
C PHE A 439 -6.03 -12.82 19.36
N SER A 440 -5.64 -12.26 18.23
CA SER A 440 -6.06 -12.70 16.90
C SER A 440 -4.84 -12.74 15.99
N ILE A 441 -4.69 -13.82 15.23
CA ILE A 441 -3.68 -13.93 14.19
C ILE A 441 -4.36 -13.60 12.87
N VAL A 442 -3.78 -12.69 12.10
CA VAL A 442 -4.28 -12.24 10.79
C VAL A 442 -3.25 -12.60 9.71
N ASP A 443 -3.65 -12.46 8.44
CA ASP A 443 -2.80 -12.70 7.25
C ASP A 443 -2.32 -14.15 7.07
N ARG A 444 -3.18 -15.14 7.38
CA ARG A 444 -2.94 -16.56 7.10
C ARG A 444 -3.66 -17.01 5.83
N GLU A 445 -3.12 -18.03 5.15
CA GLU A 445 -3.79 -18.62 4.00
C GLU A 445 -5.11 -19.32 4.40
N PRO A 446 -6.19 -19.14 3.62
CA PRO A 446 -7.47 -19.80 3.89
C PRO A 446 -7.40 -21.32 4.01
N ARG A 447 -6.47 -21.98 3.28
CA ARG A 447 -6.26 -23.43 3.33
C ARG A 447 -5.89 -23.87 4.76
N GLN A 448 -5.08 -23.09 5.48
CA GLN A 448 -4.66 -23.41 6.85
C GLN A 448 -5.61 -22.90 7.95
N GLU A 449 -6.61 -22.10 7.59
CA GLU A 449 -7.63 -21.61 8.52
C GLU A 449 -8.90 -22.48 8.51
N SER A 450 -9.17 -23.16 7.41
CA SER A 450 -10.39 -23.93 7.22
C SER A 450 -10.09 -25.38 6.85
N GLN A 451 -10.39 -26.29 7.78
CA GLN A 451 -10.34 -27.75 7.54
C GLN A 451 -11.15 -28.17 6.30
N LEU A 452 -12.22 -27.43 5.98
CA LEU A 452 -13.02 -27.68 4.79
C LEU A 452 -12.30 -27.31 3.49
N VAL A 453 -11.56 -26.21 3.49
CA VAL A 453 -10.78 -25.81 2.33
C VAL A 453 -9.61 -26.77 2.12
N ASP A 454 -8.92 -27.16 3.20
CA ASP A 454 -7.82 -28.13 3.14
C ASP A 454 -8.29 -29.48 2.59
N CYS A 455 -9.34 -30.04 3.19
CA CYS A 455 -9.97 -31.28 2.74
C CYS A 455 -10.40 -31.23 1.27
N PHE A 456 -10.88 -30.09 0.77
CA PHE A 456 -11.21 -29.91 -0.64
C PHE A 456 -9.97 -30.02 -1.54
N PHE A 457 -8.82 -29.45 -1.14
CA PHE A 457 -7.58 -29.59 -1.90
C PHE A 457 -7.03 -31.00 -1.83
N ASP A 458 -7.04 -31.63 -0.66
CA ASP A 458 -6.61 -33.03 -0.50
C ASP A 458 -7.44 -33.96 -1.39
N LEU A 459 -8.74 -33.68 -1.54
CA LEU A 459 -9.62 -34.41 -2.45
C LEU A 459 -9.21 -34.25 -3.93
N LEU A 460 -8.79 -33.05 -4.34
CA LEU A 460 -8.30 -32.82 -5.71
C LEU A 460 -6.98 -33.57 -5.95
N GLU A 461 -6.06 -33.51 -4.99
CA GLU A 461 -4.77 -34.22 -5.04
C GLU A 461 -4.99 -35.74 -5.04
N PHE A 462 -5.95 -36.25 -4.28
CA PHE A 462 -6.33 -37.67 -4.26
C PHE A 462 -6.75 -38.19 -5.63
N PHE A 463 -7.53 -37.41 -6.40
CA PHE A 463 -7.99 -37.80 -7.73
C PHE A 463 -6.90 -37.73 -8.81
N ASP A 464 -5.90 -36.87 -8.64
CA ASP A 464 -4.74 -36.78 -9.54
C ASP A 464 -3.65 -37.82 -9.18
N GLY A 465 -3.60 -38.19 -7.91
CA GLY A 465 -2.65 -39.15 -7.34
C GLY A 465 -2.98 -40.62 -7.61
N ARG A 466 -2.32 -41.50 -6.84
CA ARG A 466 -2.53 -42.96 -6.93
C ARG A 466 -3.64 -43.49 -6.03
N ALA A 467 -4.30 -42.61 -5.27
CA ALA A 467 -5.32 -42.97 -4.28
C ALA A 467 -4.82 -44.10 -3.36
N THR A 468 -3.69 -43.86 -2.70
CA THR A 468 -3.10 -44.84 -1.78
C THR A 468 -4.00 -45.05 -0.57
N ASN A 469 -3.93 -46.24 0.06
CA ASN A 469 -4.69 -46.51 1.29
C ASN A 469 -4.45 -45.46 2.39
N ARG A 470 -3.27 -44.82 2.41
CA ARG A 470 -2.98 -43.75 3.38
C ARG A 470 -3.80 -42.49 3.08
N GLU A 471 -3.81 -42.05 1.83
CA GLU A 471 -4.57 -40.85 1.42
C GLU A 471 -6.09 -41.06 1.59
N GLU A 472 -6.58 -42.28 1.38
CA GLU A 472 -7.98 -42.64 1.65
C GLU A 472 -8.30 -42.53 3.15
N MET A 473 -7.44 -43.06 4.02
CA MET A 473 -7.62 -42.97 5.47
C MET A 473 -7.50 -41.52 5.96
N ASP A 474 -6.56 -40.74 5.42
CA ASP A 474 -6.38 -39.32 5.76
C ASP A 474 -7.65 -38.51 5.39
N LEU A 475 -8.30 -38.80 4.25
CA LEU A 475 -9.58 -38.19 3.87
C LEU A 475 -10.72 -38.62 4.82
N LEU A 476 -10.80 -39.90 5.18
CA LEU A 476 -11.80 -40.43 6.13
C LEU A 476 -11.61 -39.88 7.55
N ASP A 477 -10.39 -39.51 7.93
CA ASP A 477 -10.09 -38.87 9.20
C ASP A 477 -10.40 -37.37 9.22
N SER A 478 -10.66 -36.76 8.06
CA SER A 478 -11.08 -35.36 7.99
C SER A 478 -12.47 -35.16 8.61
N THR A 479 -12.62 -34.10 9.42
CA THR A 479 -13.89 -33.77 10.09
C THR A 479 -15.06 -33.59 9.11
N VAL A 480 -14.77 -33.14 7.89
CA VAL A 480 -15.76 -32.91 6.83
C VAL A 480 -16.27 -34.23 6.26
N PHE A 481 -15.40 -35.19 5.95
CA PHE A 481 -15.83 -36.50 5.47
C PHE A 481 -16.57 -37.28 6.56
N ARG A 482 -16.07 -37.27 7.79
CA ARG A 482 -16.75 -37.93 8.91
C ARG A 482 -18.17 -37.42 9.10
N ALA A 483 -18.35 -36.10 9.10
CA ALA A 483 -19.67 -35.49 9.17
C ALA A 483 -20.57 -35.83 7.96
N ARG A 484 -20.00 -35.92 6.76
CA ARG A 484 -20.76 -36.20 5.53
C ARG A 484 -21.16 -37.66 5.38
N PHE A 485 -20.35 -38.59 5.89
CA PHE A 485 -20.52 -40.03 5.76
C PHE A 485 -20.95 -40.71 7.06
N GLU A 486 -21.24 -39.92 8.10
CA GLU A 486 -21.70 -40.40 9.41
C GLU A 486 -20.72 -41.43 10.02
N LEU A 487 -19.43 -41.16 9.89
CA LEU A 487 -18.36 -42.02 10.42
C LEU A 487 -18.08 -41.63 11.88
N GLU A 488 -18.19 -42.62 12.76
CA GLU A 488 -17.83 -42.51 14.17
C GLU A 488 -16.43 -43.12 14.40
N ASP A 489 -15.82 -42.87 15.56
CA ASP A 489 -14.48 -43.39 15.91
C ASP A 489 -14.46 -44.91 16.20
N GLU A 490 -15.62 -45.58 16.13
CA GLU A 490 -15.83 -47.02 16.33
C GLU A 490 -16.25 -47.70 15.03
#